data_AF-A0A5N7BWH4-F1
#
_entry.id   AF-A0A5N7BWH4-F1
#
_cell.length_a   1.000
_cell.length_b   1.000
_cell.length_c   1.000
_cell.angle_alpha   90.00
_cell.angle_beta   90.00
_cell.angle_gamma   90.00
#
_symmetry.space_group_name_H-M   'P 1'
#
loop_
_entity.id
_entity.type
_entity.pdbx_description
1 polymer ?
#
loop_
_entity_poly.entity_id
_entity_poly.type
_entity_poly.pdbx_seq_one_letter_code
_entity_poly.pdbx_strand_id
1 'polypeptide(L)'
;MQLIFAGRSHCWSTFEAANRRFQRRKLLRQVVAGCNFIFAITNFFVTQDADREYQQGRAIAEVVLTAALETLEVFIWSSLRILANGQFPITICTISTVKLKSQTSSSLPLYRILYTEVWLSAFYQNYLHLPTVYGLQKTSPGRYCLIYPVNPGTKMPFTWVRDLGRLVLKIMEDPARFHAKTVSLVSEFISPMDQLGIWKKEVSVQAQFESLSKEAYEKRPIDVHGYDPKFALTMAENMTRVEVGALNG
;
A
#
# COMPACT_ATOMS: atom_id res chain seq x y z
N MET A 1 -1.50 0.00 -11.27
CA MET A 1 -2.50 -1.08 -11.25
C MET A 1 -3.48 -0.80 -10.11
N GLN A 2 -4.77 -0.66 -10.41
CA GLN A 2 -5.86 -0.52 -9.44
C GLN A 2 -6.57 -1.88 -9.40
N LEU A 3 -6.78 -2.45 -8.20
CA LEU A 3 -7.49 -3.71 -8.08
C LEU A 3 -8.68 -3.57 -7.14
N ILE A 4 -9.85 -3.84 -7.70
CA ILE A 4 -10.98 -4.35 -6.94
C ILE A 4 -11.06 -5.83 -7.26
N PHE A 5 -10.84 -6.68 -6.26
CA PHE A 5 -11.24 -8.07 -6.37
C PHE A 5 -12.67 -8.16 -5.88
N ALA A 6 -13.56 -8.55 -6.78
CA ALA A 6 -14.96 -8.77 -6.48
C ALA A 6 -15.28 -10.23 -6.82
N GLY A 7 -15.67 -10.99 -5.80
CA GLY A 7 -15.92 -12.43 -5.91
C GLY A 7 -17.38 -12.77 -5.65
N ARG A 8 -17.91 -13.72 -6.43
CA ARG A 8 -19.07 -14.54 -6.04
C ARG A 8 -18.56 -15.85 -5.48
N SER A 9 -19.40 -16.56 -4.71
CA SER A 9 -19.07 -17.71 -3.86
C SER A 9 -18.13 -18.78 -4.46
N HIS A 10 -17.94 -18.85 -5.78
CA HIS A 10 -16.97 -19.74 -6.43
C HIS A 10 -16.34 -19.15 -7.73
N CYS A 11 -16.36 -17.82 -7.95
CA CYS A 11 -15.86 -17.20 -9.18
C CYS A 11 -15.23 -15.82 -8.92
N TRP A 12 -13.98 -15.64 -9.36
CA TRP A 12 -13.25 -14.37 -9.28
C TRP A 12 -13.43 -13.59 -10.57
N SER A 13 -13.79 -12.31 -10.45
CA SER A 13 -13.63 -11.37 -11.55
C SER A 13 -12.60 -10.33 -11.12
N THR A 14 -11.44 -10.34 -11.78
CA THR A 14 -10.45 -9.28 -11.63
C THR A 14 -10.88 -8.13 -12.53
N PHE A 15 -11.35 -7.04 -11.94
CA PHE A 15 -11.70 -5.86 -12.72
C PHE A 15 -10.53 -4.90 -12.78
N GLU A 16 -9.78 -5.00 -13.87
CA GLU A 16 -8.79 -4.00 -14.28
C GLU A 16 -9.49 -2.93 -15.12
N ALA A 17 -9.91 -1.83 -14.49
CA ALA A 17 -10.39 -0.69 -15.26
C ALA A 17 -9.25 0.31 -15.47
N ALA A 18 -8.86 0.51 -16.73
CA ALA A 18 -7.91 1.56 -17.12
C ALA A 18 -8.28 2.89 -16.44
N ASN A 19 -7.28 3.42 -15.73
CA ASN A 19 -7.13 4.61 -14.89
C ASN A 19 -8.25 5.70 -14.83
N ARG A 20 -9.07 5.91 -15.87
CA ARG A 20 -10.14 6.93 -15.95
C ARG A 20 -11.53 6.43 -15.54
N ARG A 21 -11.73 5.12 -15.37
CA ARG A 21 -13.07 4.51 -15.23
C ARG A 21 -13.60 4.42 -13.78
N PHE A 22 -12.73 4.33 -12.78
CA PHE A 22 -13.11 4.17 -11.36
C PHE A 22 -13.71 5.42 -10.68
N GLN A 23 -13.64 6.60 -11.29
CA GLN A 23 -14.38 7.78 -10.79
C GLN A 23 -15.87 7.73 -11.14
N ARG A 24 -16.28 6.85 -12.07
CA ARG A 24 -17.68 6.74 -12.50
C ARG A 24 -18.42 5.77 -11.57
N ARG A 25 -19.09 6.32 -10.55
CA ARG A 25 -19.92 5.57 -9.58
C ARG A 25 -20.86 4.54 -10.23
N LYS A 26 -21.45 4.86 -11.38
CA LYS A 26 -22.33 3.94 -12.13
C LYS A 26 -21.58 2.66 -12.56
N LEU A 27 -20.37 2.80 -13.06
CA LEU A 27 -19.54 1.67 -13.47
C LEU A 27 -19.06 0.86 -12.26
N LEU A 28 -18.63 1.54 -11.20
CA LEU A 28 -18.28 0.88 -9.94
C LEU A 28 -19.43 0.00 -9.43
N ARG A 29 -20.64 0.55 -9.37
CA ARG A 29 -21.84 -0.23 -8.98
C ARG A 29 -22.06 -1.46 -9.85
N GLN A 30 -21.90 -1.33 -11.17
CA GLN A 30 -22.03 -2.47 -12.08
C GLN A 30 -20.97 -3.54 -11.83
N VAL A 31 -19.73 -3.13 -11.58
CA VAL A 31 -18.60 -4.03 -11.32
C VAL A 31 -18.78 -4.81 -10.02
N VAL A 32 -19.27 -4.16 -8.97
CA VAL A 32 -19.43 -4.80 -7.66
C VAL A 32 -20.80 -5.47 -7.49
N ALA A 33 -21.73 -5.32 -8.43
CA ALA A 33 -23.08 -5.87 -8.34
C ALA A 33 -23.08 -7.39 -8.16
N GLY A 34 -23.73 -7.86 -7.09
CA GLY A 34 -23.86 -9.28 -6.79
C GLY A 34 -22.61 -9.91 -6.17
N CYS A 35 -21.63 -9.13 -5.70
CA CYS A 35 -20.42 -9.66 -5.05
C CYS A 35 -20.62 -9.81 -3.55
N ASN A 36 -20.17 -10.93 -2.98
CA ASN A 36 -20.21 -11.19 -1.53
C ASN A 36 -18.97 -10.63 -0.81
N PHE A 37 -17.86 -10.50 -1.53
CA PHE A 37 -16.58 -10.03 -1.00
C PHE A 37 -16.01 -8.94 -1.90
N ILE A 38 -15.47 -7.90 -1.28
CA ILE A 38 -14.70 -6.85 -1.97
C ILE A 38 -13.36 -6.68 -1.24
N PHE A 39 -12.26 -6.88 -1.95
CA PHE A 39 -10.95 -6.33 -1.54
C PHE A 39 -10.62 -5.13 -2.42
N ALA A 40 -10.37 -3.99 -1.78
CA ALA A 40 -10.11 -2.72 -2.45
C ALA A 40 -8.75 -2.16 -2.06
N ILE A 41 -7.98 -1.76 -3.09
CA ILE A 41 -6.72 -1.04 -2.97
C ILE A 41 -6.68 0.10 -3.99
N THR A 42 -6.23 1.27 -3.54
CA THR A 42 -5.96 2.42 -4.41
C THR A 42 -4.46 2.53 -4.69
N ASN A 43 -4.07 3.23 -5.76
CA ASN A 43 -2.68 3.26 -6.19
C ASN A 43 -2.26 4.64 -6.69
N PHE A 44 -1.67 5.41 -5.80
CA PHE A 44 -1.06 6.71 -6.07
C PHE A 44 0.03 6.64 -7.14
N PHE A 45 0.88 5.61 -7.12
CA PHE A 45 2.09 5.55 -7.96
C PHE A 45 1.82 5.61 -9.47
N VAL A 46 0.60 5.25 -9.89
CA VAL A 46 0.22 5.23 -11.30
C VAL A 46 -0.23 6.59 -11.81
N THR A 47 -0.86 7.39 -10.94
CA THR A 47 -1.39 8.70 -11.31
C THR A 47 -0.51 9.83 -10.83
N GLN A 48 0.30 9.60 -9.79
CA GLN A 48 1.04 10.61 -9.04
C GLN A 48 0.14 11.81 -8.66
N ASP A 49 -1.16 11.55 -8.50
CA ASP A 49 -2.20 12.55 -8.30
C ASP A 49 -2.97 12.19 -7.05
N ALA A 50 -2.81 13.06 -6.07
CA ALA A 50 -3.32 12.89 -4.73
C ALA A 50 -4.83 12.86 -4.66
N ASP A 51 -5.41 13.91 -5.24
CA ASP A 51 -6.84 14.15 -5.22
C ASP A 51 -7.54 13.08 -6.04
N ARG A 52 -6.90 12.62 -7.12
CA ARG A 52 -7.44 11.52 -7.90
C ARG A 52 -7.51 10.20 -7.13
N GLU A 53 -6.46 9.81 -6.41
CA GLU A 53 -6.49 8.60 -5.57
C GLU A 53 -7.55 8.74 -4.47
N TYR A 54 -7.65 9.94 -3.86
CA TYR A 54 -8.68 10.27 -2.89
C TYR A 54 -10.10 10.11 -3.44
N GLN A 55 -10.40 10.71 -4.60
CA GLN A 55 -11.71 10.61 -5.22
C GLN A 55 -12.04 9.16 -5.61
N GLN A 56 -11.04 8.36 -5.98
CA GLN A 56 -11.23 6.93 -6.25
C GLN A 56 -11.61 6.17 -4.98
N GLY A 57 -10.87 6.37 -3.89
CA GLY A 57 -11.20 5.73 -2.62
C GLY A 57 -12.58 6.14 -2.13
N ARG A 58 -12.91 7.44 -2.22
CA ARG A 58 -14.24 7.96 -1.90
C ARG A 58 -15.33 7.29 -2.72
N ALA A 59 -15.13 7.17 -4.03
CA ALA A 59 -16.11 6.52 -4.90
C ALA A 59 -16.32 5.04 -4.57
N ILE A 60 -15.26 4.29 -4.21
CA ILE A 60 -15.38 2.89 -3.78
C ILE A 60 -16.19 2.80 -2.49
N ALA A 61 -15.82 3.57 -1.46
CA ALA A 61 -16.53 3.53 -0.19
C ALA A 61 -17.98 3.98 -0.32
N GLU A 62 -18.25 5.07 -1.05
CA GLU A 62 -19.63 5.51 -1.32
C GLU A 62 -20.43 4.41 -1.99
N VAL A 63 -19.86 3.66 -2.94
CA VAL A 63 -20.56 2.55 -3.58
C VAL A 63 -20.82 1.41 -2.60
N VAL A 64 -19.86 1.05 -1.75
CA VAL A 64 -20.05 0.04 -0.70
C VAL A 64 -21.13 0.47 0.31
N LEU A 65 -21.11 1.74 0.73
CA LEU A 65 -22.02 2.32 1.73
C LEU A 65 -23.44 2.54 1.21
N THR A 66 -23.57 3.17 0.05
CA THR A 66 -24.86 3.65 -0.48
C THR A 66 -25.53 2.66 -1.39
N ALA A 67 -24.76 1.81 -2.07
CA ALA A 67 -25.33 0.76 -2.89
C ALA A 67 -25.59 -0.52 -2.11
N ALA A 68 -25.26 -0.55 -0.80
CA ALA A 68 -25.40 -1.66 0.16
C ALA A 68 -25.81 -2.93 -0.56
N LEU A 69 -24.84 -3.49 -1.30
CA LEU A 69 -25.16 -4.49 -2.30
C LEU A 69 -25.87 -5.59 -1.56
N GLU A 70 -27.04 -6.00 -2.05
CA GLU A 70 -27.90 -6.97 -1.37
C GLU A 70 -27.21 -8.32 -1.11
N THR A 71 -25.99 -8.51 -1.61
CA THR A 71 -25.16 -9.70 -1.48
C THR A 71 -23.82 -9.43 -0.77
N LEU A 72 -23.40 -8.18 -0.54
CA LEU A 72 -22.09 -7.90 0.05
C LEU A 72 -22.10 -8.21 1.54
N GLU A 73 -21.16 -9.06 1.94
CA GLU A 73 -20.96 -9.55 3.31
C GLU A 73 -19.65 -9.05 3.88
N VAL A 74 -18.59 -8.95 3.07
CA VAL A 74 -17.23 -8.64 3.56
C VAL A 74 -16.58 -7.55 2.72
N PHE A 75 -16.03 -6.54 3.40
CA PHE A 75 -15.27 -5.47 2.79
C PHE A 75 -13.87 -5.37 3.40
N ILE A 76 -12.85 -5.62 2.59
CA ILE A 76 -11.44 -5.57 2.98
C ILE A 76 -10.81 -4.35 2.32
N TRP A 77 -10.32 -3.41 3.13
CA TRP A 77 -9.73 -2.16 2.65
C TRP A 77 -8.23 -2.13 2.90
N SER A 78 -7.44 -2.01 1.83
CA SER A 78 -6.01 -1.77 1.95
C SER A 78 -5.71 -0.30 2.27
N SER A 79 -4.90 -0.09 3.29
CA SER A 79 -4.58 1.20 3.87
C SER A 79 -3.10 1.27 4.27
N LEU A 80 -2.66 2.46 4.67
CA LEU A 80 -1.37 2.71 5.30
C LEU A 80 -1.56 3.24 6.72
N ARG A 81 -0.60 2.92 7.60
CA ARG A 81 -0.59 3.39 9.00
C ARG A 81 -0.60 4.92 9.08
N ILE A 82 -1.44 5.46 9.95
CA ILE A 82 -1.42 6.86 10.38
C ILE A 82 -0.35 7.00 11.45
N LEU A 83 0.44 8.08 11.44
CA LEU A 83 1.43 8.30 12.50
C LEU A 83 0.72 8.63 13.82
N ALA A 84 1.36 8.26 14.94
CA ALA A 84 0.79 8.34 16.28
C ALA A 84 0.42 9.77 16.73
N ASN A 85 0.97 10.80 16.09
CA ASN A 85 0.66 12.20 16.34
C ASN A 85 -0.60 12.71 15.61
N GLY A 86 -1.38 11.82 14.99
CA GLY A 86 -2.54 12.19 14.18
C GLY A 86 -2.18 12.97 12.92
N GLN A 87 -0.88 13.21 12.67
CA GLN A 87 -0.44 13.76 11.41
C GLN A 87 -0.56 12.67 10.37
N PHE A 88 -1.19 13.02 9.27
CA PHE A 88 -0.99 12.32 8.03
C PHE A 88 0.42 12.71 7.60
N PRO A 89 1.43 11.81 7.64
CA PRO A 89 2.49 11.95 6.65
C PRO A 89 1.75 12.06 5.33
N ILE A 90 2.14 12.97 4.45
CA ILE A 90 1.43 13.34 3.22
C ILE A 90 1.54 12.18 2.20
N THR A 91 1.50 10.95 2.67
CA THR A 91 1.14 9.78 1.90
C THR A 91 -0.35 9.86 1.68
N ILE A 92 -0.66 10.26 0.46
CA ILE A 92 -1.99 10.50 -0.09
C ILE A 92 -2.95 9.33 0.18
N CYS A 93 -2.45 8.09 0.19
CA CYS A 93 -3.22 6.89 0.52
C CYS A 93 -3.80 6.93 1.96
N THR A 94 -3.10 7.58 2.89
CA THR A 94 -3.48 7.72 4.30
C THR A 94 -4.59 8.77 4.47
N ILE A 95 -4.52 9.91 3.78
CA ILE A 95 -5.58 10.95 3.81
C ILE A 95 -6.89 10.39 3.24
N SER A 96 -6.78 9.61 2.16
CA SER A 96 -7.90 8.88 1.55
C SER A 96 -8.52 7.89 2.52
N THR A 97 -7.71 7.08 3.17
CA THR A 97 -8.23 6.10 4.13
C THR A 97 -8.81 6.75 5.39
N VAL A 98 -8.27 7.87 5.88
CA VAL A 98 -8.74 8.48 7.13
C VAL A 98 -10.04 9.23 6.95
N LYS A 99 -10.17 10.01 5.86
CA LYS A 99 -11.45 10.63 5.54
C LYS A 99 -12.52 9.57 5.26
N LEU A 100 -12.15 8.47 4.60
CA LEU A 100 -13.03 7.31 4.45
C LEU A 100 -13.44 6.73 5.81
N LYS A 101 -12.50 6.42 6.71
CA LYS A 101 -12.79 5.94 8.07
C LYS A 101 -13.73 6.87 8.83
N SER A 102 -13.48 8.18 8.80
CA SER A 102 -14.34 9.15 9.48
C SER A 102 -15.78 9.17 8.93
N GLN A 103 -15.93 8.92 7.62
CA GLN A 103 -17.22 8.84 6.96
C GLN A 103 -17.88 7.46 7.14
N THR A 104 -17.13 6.36 7.10
CA THR A 104 -17.65 4.99 7.20
C THR A 104 -17.95 4.59 8.65
N SER A 105 -17.13 4.99 9.62
CA SER A 105 -17.38 4.73 11.05
C SER A 105 -18.61 5.45 11.60
N SER A 106 -19.08 6.51 10.93
CA SER A 106 -20.29 7.26 11.29
C SER A 106 -21.52 6.92 10.44
N SER A 107 -21.37 6.17 9.32
CA SER A 107 -22.45 5.94 8.34
C SER A 107 -22.64 4.51 7.86
N LEU A 108 -21.77 3.57 8.22
CA LEU A 108 -22.07 2.15 8.00
C LEU A 108 -23.27 1.76 8.87
N PRO A 109 -24.32 1.12 8.31
CA PRO A 109 -25.11 0.18 9.08
C PRO A 109 -24.17 -0.99 9.41
N LEU A 110 -23.35 -0.81 10.46
CA LEU A 110 -22.28 -1.72 10.90
C LEU A 110 -22.76 -3.15 11.20
N TYR A 111 -24.07 -3.38 11.21
CA TYR A 111 -24.64 -4.68 11.54
C TYR A 111 -24.61 -5.70 10.38
N ARG A 112 -24.38 -5.28 9.13
CA ARG A 112 -24.50 -6.19 7.97
C ARG A 112 -23.19 -6.53 7.24
N ILE A 113 -22.25 -5.59 7.12
CA ILE A 113 -21.00 -5.80 6.36
C ILE A 113 -19.81 -5.94 7.31
N LEU A 114 -19.10 -7.07 7.21
CA LEU A 114 -17.88 -7.34 7.95
C LEU A 114 -16.71 -6.60 7.29
N TYR A 115 -16.33 -5.49 7.90
CA TYR A 115 -15.18 -4.67 7.48
C TYR A 115 -13.86 -5.14 8.10
N THR A 116 -12.78 -5.21 7.32
CA THR A 116 -11.40 -5.40 7.80
C THR A 116 -10.47 -4.41 7.09
N GLU A 117 -9.58 -3.77 7.86
CA GLU A 117 -8.51 -2.97 7.29
C GLU A 117 -7.22 -3.78 7.18
N VAL A 118 -6.51 -3.66 6.07
CA VAL A 118 -5.22 -4.31 5.86
C VAL A 118 -4.13 -3.26 5.66
N TRP A 119 -3.10 -3.31 6.47
CA TRP A 119 -1.88 -2.51 6.32
C TRP A 119 -0.81 -3.32 5.59
N LEU A 120 -0.34 -2.76 4.47
CA LEU A 120 0.68 -3.39 3.64
C LEU A 120 2.00 -2.67 3.81
N SER A 121 3.08 -3.45 3.97
CA SER A 121 4.44 -2.90 3.93
C SER A 121 4.93 -2.74 2.49
N ALA A 122 6.17 -2.26 2.31
CA ALA A 122 6.72 -2.04 0.98
C ALA A 122 6.76 -3.35 0.18
N PHE A 123 6.30 -3.34 -1.07
CA PHE A 123 6.33 -4.54 -1.89
C PHE A 123 7.73 -4.81 -2.43
N TYR A 124 8.17 -6.08 -2.41
CA TYR A 124 9.39 -6.50 -3.12
C TYR A 124 9.32 -6.20 -4.63
N GLN A 125 8.12 -6.17 -5.20
CA GLN A 125 7.90 -5.78 -6.60
C GLN A 125 8.29 -4.32 -6.89
N ASN A 126 8.39 -3.47 -5.86
CA ASN A 126 8.85 -2.09 -6.05
C ASN A 126 10.31 -2.03 -6.51
N TYR A 127 11.14 -3.06 -6.28
CA TYR A 127 12.50 -3.11 -6.84
C TYR A 127 12.52 -3.19 -8.37
N LEU A 128 11.45 -3.71 -8.98
CA LEU A 128 11.30 -3.78 -10.44
C LEU A 128 10.71 -2.49 -11.01
N HIS A 129 9.77 -1.87 -10.31
CA HIS A 129 9.03 -0.71 -10.80
C HIS A 129 9.65 0.64 -10.42
N LEU A 130 10.41 0.68 -9.32
CA LEU A 130 11.05 1.87 -8.76
C LEU A 130 12.50 1.56 -8.34
N PRO A 131 13.35 1.07 -9.25
CA PRO A 131 14.72 0.66 -8.93
C PRO A 131 15.59 1.82 -8.44
N THR A 132 15.26 3.07 -8.78
CA THR A 132 15.96 4.26 -8.27
C THR A 132 15.61 4.61 -6.82
N VAL A 133 14.54 4.04 -6.27
CA VAL A 133 14.11 4.25 -4.88
C VAL A 133 14.49 3.07 -4.00
N TYR A 134 14.21 1.84 -4.48
CA TYR A 134 14.40 0.60 -3.71
C TYR A 134 15.65 -0.19 -4.14
N GLY A 135 16.09 -0.05 -5.39
CA GLY A 135 17.18 -0.86 -5.94
C GLY A 135 18.56 -0.28 -5.68
N LEU A 136 19.57 -1.05 -6.10
CA LEU A 136 20.94 -0.58 -6.16
C LEU A 136 21.07 0.53 -7.21
N GLN A 137 21.62 1.67 -6.80
CA GLN A 137 21.92 2.78 -7.69
C GLN A 137 23.37 2.70 -8.17
N LYS A 138 23.59 2.85 -9.46
CA LYS A 138 24.94 2.95 -10.02
C LYS A 138 25.49 4.35 -9.75
N THR A 139 26.54 4.44 -8.94
CA THR A 139 27.16 5.73 -8.56
C THR A 139 28.36 6.08 -9.44
N SER A 140 29.04 5.08 -9.98
CA SER A 140 30.09 5.23 -10.99
C SER A 140 30.27 3.91 -11.78
N PRO A 141 31.12 3.85 -12.82
CA PRO A 141 31.42 2.59 -13.50
C PRO A 141 31.87 1.50 -12.51
N GLY A 142 31.10 0.41 -12.44
CA GLY A 142 31.39 -0.72 -11.54
C GLY A 142 31.06 -0.49 -10.05
N ARG A 143 30.51 0.66 -9.66
CA ARG A 143 30.13 0.94 -8.26
C ARG A 143 28.62 1.09 -8.11
N TYR A 144 28.08 0.34 -7.16
CA TYR A 144 26.67 0.32 -6.81
C TYR A 144 26.49 0.69 -5.34
N CYS A 145 25.44 1.45 -5.04
CA CYS A 145 25.08 1.86 -3.69
C CYS A 145 23.60 1.59 -3.43
N LEU A 146 23.29 1.00 -2.28
CA LEU A 146 21.95 1.01 -1.72
C LEU A 146 21.85 2.23 -0.80
N ILE A 147 20.94 3.15 -1.12
CA ILE A 147 20.84 4.45 -0.45
C ILE A 147 19.48 4.51 0.23
N TYR A 148 19.42 4.59 1.56
CA TYR A 148 18.16 4.70 2.30
C TYR A 148 18.27 5.70 3.49
N PRO A 149 17.14 6.24 3.99
CA PRO A 149 17.11 7.14 5.13
C PRO A 149 17.02 6.40 6.48
N VAL A 150 17.77 5.30 6.64
CA VAL A 150 17.77 4.45 7.84
C VAL A 150 19.18 3.97 8.17
N ASN A 151 19.37 3.42 9.38
CA ASN A 151 20.63 2.80 9.74
C ASN A 151 20.85 1.48 8.98
N PRO A 152 22.10 1.06 8.72
CA PRO A 152 22.40 -0.17 7.96
C PRO A 152 21.79 -1.45 8.54
N GLY A 153 21.58 -1.49 9.86
CA GLY A 153 20.96 -2.63 10.56
C GLY A 153 19.45 -2.49 10.79
N THR A 154 18.83 -1.37 10.42
CA THR A 154 17.41 -1.13 10.66
C THR A 154 16.58 -2.14 9.86
N LYS A 155 15.78 -2.95 10.56
CA LYS A 155 14.94 -4.01 9.96
C LYS A 155 13.67 -3.41 9.38
N MET A 156 13.58 -3.38 8.05
CA MET A 156 12.47 -2.81 7.31
C MET A 156 11.42 -3.88 6.96
N PRO A 157 10.11 -3.60 7.11
CA PRO A 157 9.08 -4.54 6.71
C PRO A 157 8.90 -4.54 5.19
N PHE A 158 8.92 -5.73 4.59
CA PHE A 158 8.57 -5.94 3.20
C PHE A 158 7.49 -7.01 3.02
N THR A 159 6.66 -6.83 2.00
CA THR A 159 5.57 -7.73 1.64
C THR A 159 5.83 -8.30 0.26
N TRP A 160 5.61 -9.60 0.10
CA TRP A 160 5.53 -10.21 -1.22
C TRP A 160 4.08 -10.26 -1.69
N VAL A 161 3.79 -9.82 -2.93
CA VAL A 161 2.41 -9.73 -3.44
C VAL A 161 1.66 -11.08 -3.38
N ARG A 162 2.32 -12.23 -3.48
CA ARG A 162 1.65 -13.54 -3.35
C ARG A 162 1.07 -13.76 -1.94
N ASP A 163 1.69 -13.21 -0.91
CA ASP A 163 1.19 -13.35 0.47
C ASP A 163 -0.05 -12.49 0.72
N LEU A 164 -0.24 -11.42 -0.06
CA LEU A 164 -1.48 -10.63 -0.01
C LEU A 164 -2.70 -11.47 -0.35
N GLY A 165 -2.62 -12.28 -1.42
CA GLY A 165 -3.71 -13.18 -1.81
C GLY A 165 -4.07 -14.18 -0.70
N ARG A 166 -3.05 -14.69 0.02
CA ARG A 166 -3.25 -15.60 1.15
C ARG A 166 -3.93 -14.92 2.34
N LEU A 167 -3.52 -13.69 2.67
CA LEU A 167 -4.17 -12.92 3.74
C LEU A 167 -5.63 -12.63 3.41
N VAL A 168 -5.90 -12.15 2.18
CA VAL A 168 -7.26 -11.87 1.72
C VAL A 168 -8.13 -13.12 1.81
N LEU A 169 -7.64 -14.26 1.31
CA LEU A 169 -8.34 -15.54 1.44
C LEU A 169 -8.61 -15.89 2.91
N LYS A 170 -7.62 -15.69 3.80
CA LYS A 170 -7.80 -16.00 5.21
C LYS A 170 -8.86 -15.14 5.90
N ILE A 171 -8.94 -13.86 5.53
CA ILE A 171 -10.00 -12.96 6.01
C ILE A 171 -11.36 -13.43 5.49
N MET A 172 -11.44 -13.90 4.24
CA MET A 172 -12.68 -14.39 3.65
C MET A 172 -13.19 -15.70 4.28
N GLU A 173 -12.28 -16.57 4.73
CA GLU A 173 -12.63 -17.83 5.41
C GLU A 173 -13.25 -17.62 6.80
N ASP A 174 -12.87 -16.54 7.49
CA ASP A 174 -13.32 -16.24 8.86
C ASP A 174 -13.49 -14.72 9.06
N PRO A 175 -14.41 -14.08 8.33
CA PRO A 175 -14.51 -12.62 8.32
C PRO A 175 -14.94 -12.05 9.67
N ALA A 176 -15.68 -12.82 10.48
CA ALA A 176 -16.07 -12.43 11.83
C ALA A 176 -14.86 -12.24 12.75
N ARG A 177 -13.84 -13.11 12.65
CA ARG A 177 -12.61 -12.99 13.43
C ARG A 177 -11.83 -11.70 13.14
N PHE A 178 -11.89 -11.20 11.91
CA PHE A 178 -11.15 -10.01 11.46
C PHE A 178 -12.00 -8.74 11.40
N HIS A 179 -13.29 -8.83 11.71
CA HIS A 179 -14.19 -7.69 11.65
C HIS A 179 -13.74 -6.57 12.60
N ALA A 180 -13.76 -5.33 12.10
CA ALA A 180 -13.33 -4.11 12.78
C ALA A 180 -11.88 -4.13 13.26
N LYS A 181 -11.04 -5.07 12.78
CA LYS A 181 -9.62 -5.12 13.06
C LYS A 181 -8.80 -4.52 11.93
N THR A 182 -7.61 -4.07 12.31
CA THR A 182 -6.53 -3.75 11.37
C THR A 182 -5.54 -4.90 11.38
N VAL A 183 -5.26 -5.47 10.21
CA VAL A 183 -4.31 -6.57 10.04
C VAL A 183 -3.11 -6.06 9.26
N SER A 184 -1.91 -6.17 9.82
CA SER A 184 -0.68 -5.83 9.11
C SER A 184 -0.12 -7.06 8.40
N LEU A 185 0.24 -6.93 7.12
CA LEU A 185 0.93 -7.96 6.37
C LEU A 185 2.39 -7.59 6.19
N VAL A 186 3.27 -8.37 6.80
CA VAL A 186 4.72 -8.31 6.59
C VAL A 186 5.19 -9.72 6.27
N SER A 187 5.79 -9.92 5.09
CA SER A 187 6.38 -11.21 4.71
C SER A 187 7.73 -11.39 5.39
N GLU A 188 8.50 -10.30 5.50
CA GLU A 188 9.85 -10.34 6.07
C GLU A 188 10.26 -8.98 6.64
N PHE A 189 11.11 -9.02 7.66
CA PHE A 189 11.84 -7.87 8.16
C PHE A 189 13.32 -7.98 7.77
N ILE A 190 13.76 -7.14 6.83
CA ILE A 190 15.11 -7.23 6.26
C ILE A 190 15.85 -5.88 6.39
N SER A 191 17.12 -5.92 6.79
CA SER A 191 17.94 -4.72 6.89
C SER A 191 18.60 -4.36 5.56
N PRO A 192 19.04 -3.11 5.36
CA PRO A 192 19.84 -2.74 4.19
C PRO A 192 21.07 -3.63 4.00
N MET A 193 21.76 -4.00 5.10
CA MET A 193 22.92 -4.89 5.03
C MET A 193 22.55 -6.33 4.63
N ASP A 194 21.42 -6.85 5.10
CA ASP A 194 20.93 -8.15 4.64
C ASP A 194 20.60 -8.11 3.14
N GLN A 195 19.96 -7.03 2.65
CA GLN A 195 19.70 -6.84 1.23
C GLN A 195 20.99 -6.87 0.42
N LEU A 196 22.04 -6.15 0.85
CA LEU A 196 23.35 -6.20 0.20
C LEU A 196 23.95 -7.62 0.21
N GLY A 197 23.76 -8.37 1.30
CA GLY A 197 24.14 -9.77 1.40
C GLY A 197 23.44 -10.64 0.34
N ILE A 198 22.14 -10.44 0.13
CA ILE A 198 21.36 -11.12 -0.90
C ILE A 198 21.87 -10.74 -2.30
N TRP A 199 22.07 -9.44 -2.59
CA TRP A 199 22.60 -8.99 -3.89
C TRP A 199 23.97 -9.61 -4.20
N LYS A 200 24.86 -9.66 -3.20
CA LYS A 200 26.17 -10.31 -3.35
C LYS A 200 26.04 -11.80 -3.62
N LYS A 201 25.17 -12.50 -2.88
CA LYS A 201 25.01 -13.96 -2.97
C LYS A 201 24.31 -14.39 -4.26
N GLU A 202 23.20 -13.76 -4.60
CA GLU A 202 22.30 -14.23 -5.66
C GLU A 202 22.68 -13.70 -7.04
N VAL A 203 23.32 -12.53 -7.13
CA VAL A 203 23.68 -11.91 -8.42
C VAL A 203 25.13 -11.42 -8.51
N SER A 204 25.98 -11.75 -7.52
CA SER A 204 27.40 -11.40 -7.51
C SER A 204 27.70 -9.89 -7.63
N VAL A 205 26.76 -9.04 -7.23
CA VAL A 205 26.95 -7.58 -7.22
C VAL A 205 27.49 -7.14 -5.87
N GLN A 206 28.68 -6.54 -5.86
CA GLN A 206 29.22 -5.88 -4.69
C GLN A 206 28.76 -4.43 -4.66
N ALA A 207 28.02 -4.07 -3.62
CA ALA A 207 27.50 -2.73 -3.41
C ALA A 207 27.79 -2.24 -1.99
N GLN A 208 27.76 -0.92 -1.82
CA GLN A 208 27.91 -0.25 -0.53
C GLN A 208 26.55 0.22 -0.02
N PHE A 209 26.45 0.45 1.29
CA PHE A 209 25.30 1.11 1.87
C PHE A 209 25.63 2.56 2.17
N GLU A 210 24.70 3.45 1.87
CA GLU A 210 24.76 4.86 2.25
C GLU A 210 23.48 5.25 2.98
N SER A 211 23.64 5.72 4.20
CA SER A 211 22.56 6.30 4.98
C SER A 211 22.46 7.79 4.70
N LEU A 212 21.27 8.28 4.39
CA LEU A 212 20.99 9.71 4.27
C LEU A 212 20.07 10.18 5.41
N SER A 213 20.10 11.47 5.73
CA SER A 213 19.01 12.06 6.51
C SER A 213 17.71 11.97 5.71
N LYS A 214 16.55 12.07 6.37
CA LYS A 214 15.25 12.11 5.68
C LYS A 214 15.21 13.21 4.63
N GLU A 215 15.70 14.40 4.97
CA GLU A 215 15.70 15.59 4.10
C GLU A 215 16.62 15.40 2.89
N ALA A 216 17.81 14.81 3.10
CA ALA A 216 18.74 14.52 2.02
C ALA A 216 18.18 13.43 1.09
N TYR A 217 17.54 12.41 1.65
CA TYR A 217 16.88 11.36 0.89
C TYR A 217 15.68 11.87 0.10
N GLU A 218 14.90 12.82 0.64
CA GLU A 218 13.79 13.47 -0.06
C GLU A 218 14.27 14.31 -1.25
N LYS A 219 15.35 15.09 -1.08
CA LYS A 219 15.87 15.94 -2.16
C LYS A 219 16.48 15.14 -3.31
N ARG A 220 17.16 14.03 -2.99
CA ARG A 220 17.95 13.27 -3.97
C ARG A 220 17.14 12.82 -5.22
N PRO A 221 15.94 12.23 -5.12
CA PRO A 221 15.17 11.85 -6.31
C PRO A 221 14.75 13.05 -7.18
N ILE A 222 14.60 14.24 -6.58
CA ILE A 222 14.33 15.48 -7.32
C ILE A 222 15.58 15.87 -8.11
N ASP A 223 16.72 15.97 -7.42
CA ASP A 223 17.98 16.47 -8.00
C ASP A 223 18.59 15.51 -9.02
N VAL A 224 18.48 14.20 -8.78
CA VAL A 224 19.16 13.16 -9.58
C VAL A 224 18.24 12.56 -10.64
N HIS A 225 16.94 12.47 -10.38
CA HIS A 225 15.97 11.78 -11.25
C HIS A 225 14.86 12.67 -11.78
N GLY A 226 14.81 13.96 -11.39
CA GLY A 226 13.79 14.90 -11.85
C GLY A 226 12.39 14.56 -11.34
N TYR A 227 12.29 13.89 -10.19
CA TYR A 227 10.99 13.50 -9.64
C TYR A 227 10.20 14.69 -9.11
N ASP A 228 8.87 14.59 -9.18
CA ASP A 228 7.97 15.54 -8.53
C ASP A 228 8.22 15.60 -7.01
N PRO A 229 8.26 16.80 -6.38
CA PRO A 229 8.53 16.92 -4.95
C PRO A 229 7.57 16.14 -4.05
N LYS A 230 6.27 16.06 -4.40
CA LYS A 230 5.31 15.29 -3.60
C LYS A 230 5.59 13.80 -3.70
N PHE A 231 6.00 13.34 -4.89
CA PHE A 231 6.44 11.96 -5.08
C PHE A 231 7.68 11.65 -4.23
N ALA A 232 8.68 12.54 -4.24
CA ALA A 232 9.91 12.36 -3.47
C ALA A 232 9.66 12.36 -1.94
N LEU A 233 8.82 13.27 -1.45
CA LEU A 233 8.35 13.27 -0.06
C LEU A 233 7.65 11.96 0.31
N THR A 234 6.75 11.47 -0.55
CA THR A 234 6.07 10.18 -0.35
C THR A 234 7.08 9.04 -0.21
N MET A 235 8.17 9.04 -0.99
CA MET A 235 9.20 8.00 -0.91
C MET A 235 10.00 8.09 0.38
N ALA A 236 10.40 9.30 0.76
CA ALA A 236 11.10 9.54 2.02
C ALA A 236 10.26 9.11 3.23
N GLU A 237 8.96 9.44 3.25
CA GLU A 237 8.05 8.99 4.29
C GLU A 237 7.89 7.46 4.32
N ASN A 238 7.70 6.81 3.17
CA ASN A 238 7.57 5.35 3.09
C ASN A 238 8.83 4.64 3.63
N MET A 239 10.01 5.19 3.39
CA MET A 239 11.28 4.58 3.79
C MET A 239 11.70 4.93 5.23
N THR A 240 11.18 6.00 5.82
CA THR A 240 11.45 6.41 7.21
C THR A 240 10.45 5.87 8.22
N ARG A 241 9.31 5.32 7.77
CA ARG A 241 8.27 4.66 8.60
C ARG A 241 8.73 3.42 9.37
N VAL A 242 10.00 3.07 9.27
CA VAL A 242 10.57 1.83 9.82
C VAL A 242 10.85 1.92 11.31
N GLU A 243 11.00 3.13 11.85
CA GLU A 243 11.29 3.33 13.28
C GLU A 243 10.05 3.83 14.03
N VAL A 244 9.56 2.98 14.94
CA VAL A 244 9.12 3.25 16.33
C VAL A 244 8.13 2.15 16.74
N GLY A 245 8.52 1.41 17.77
CA GLY A 245 7.91 0.17 18.24
C GLY A 245 6.41 0.23 18.52
N ALA A 246 5.73 -0.84 18.11
CA ALA A 246 4.54 -1.42 18.73
C ALA A 246 4.09 -2.62 17.86
N LEU A 247 4.87 -3.70 17.88
CA LEU A 247 4.34 -5.04 17.61
C LEU A 247 3.96 -5.75 18.93
N ASN A 248 4.01 -5.04 20.05
CA ASN A 248 3.41 -5.46 21.32
C ASN A 248 2.01 -4.86 21.39
N GLY A 249 1.03 -5.61 20.91
CA GLY A 249 -0.40 -5.30 20.95
C GLY A 249 -1.19 -6.48 20.43
#